data_AF-A0A8J5ZEE4-F1
#
_entry.id   AF-A0A8J5ZEE4-F1
#
_cell.length_a   1.000
_cell.length_b   1.000
_cell.length_c   1.000
_cell.angle_alpha   90.00
_cell.angle_beta   90.00
_cell.angle_gamma   90.00
#
_symmetry.space_group_name_H-M   'P 1'
#
loop_
_entity.id
_entity.type
_entity.pdbx_description
1 polymer ?
#
loop_
_entity_poly.entity_id
_entity_poly.type
_entity_poly.pdbx_seq_one_letter_code
_entity_poly.pdbx_strand_id
1 'polypeptide(L)'
;MRLVIAKDKLNGLNFLDWFCNLRIVFKQEQKLYVIEEFVPYEPTPNASRADKDAYEKNLDDMLDIGCLMLATITPELQKQHKDMIAYDMI
;
A
#
# COMPACT_ATOMS: atom_id res chain seq x y z
N MET A 1 -1.98 -6.31 -14.29
CA MET A 1 -2.19 -5.32 -15.37
C MET A 1 -1.53 -4.02 -14.92
N ARG A 2 -0.21 -3.86 -15.15
CA ARG A 2 0.63 -2.81 -14.52
C ARG A 2 0.56 -1.43 -15.18
N LEU A 3 -0.44 -1.18 -16.04
CA LEU A 3 -0.38 -0.11 -17.07
C LEU A 3 -0.93 1.27 -16.63
N VAL A 4 -1.68 1.36 -15.54
CA VAL A 4 -2.28 2.65 -15.09
C VAL A 4 -1.30 3.52 -14.29
N ILE A 5 -0.29 2.92 -13.65
CA ILE A 5 0.68 3.61 -12.78
C ILE A 5 1.62 4.56 -13.56
N ALA A 6 1.81 4.33 -14.86
CA ALA A 6 2.93 4.90 -15.59
C ALA A 6 2.78 6.39 -15.98
N LYS A 7 1.59 6.98 -15.91
CA LYS A 7 1.38 8.33 -16.47
C LYS A 7 1.69 9.46 -15.50
N ASP A 8 1.27 9.36 -14.24
CA ASP A 8 1.39 10.47 -13.28
C ASP A 8 2.01 9.99 -11.97
N LYS A 9 3.32 10.23 -11.83
CA LYS A 9 4.00 10.02 -10.56
C LYS A 9 3.60 11.08 -9.55
N LEU A 10 3.54 10.74 -8.26
CA LEU A 10 3.33 11.70 -7.20
C LEU A 10 4.48 12.72 -7.20
N ASN A 11 4.17 13.99 -7.42
CA ASN A 11 5.13 15.10 -7.50
C ASN A 11 4.89 16.17 -6.43
N GLY A 12 4.00 15.90 -5.47
CA GLY A 12 3.63 16.80 -4.38
C GLY A 12 2.45 17.73 -4.69
N LEU A 13 2.10 17.95 -5.96
CA LEU A 13 0.98 18.80 -6.37
C LEU A 13 -0.25 18.01 -6.80
N ASN A 14 -0.08 16.73 -7.14
CA ASN A 14 -1.10 15.87 -7.74
C ASN A 14 -1.59 14.73 -6.83
N PHE A 15 -1.55 14.91 -5.50
CA PHE A 15 -1.88 13.86 -4.54
C PHE A 15 -3.26 13.22 -4.78
N LEU A 16 -4.31 14.03 -5.01
CA LEU A 16 -5.67 13.52 -5.20
C LEU A 16 -5.80 12.66 -6.48
N ASP A 17 -5.19 13.11 -7.59
CA ASP A 17 -5.21 12.38 -8.85
C ASP A 17 -4.41 11.08 -8.75
N TRP A 18 -3.22 11.16 -8.14
CA TRP A 18 -2.38 10.02 -7.84
C TRP A 18 -3.09 8.98 -6.96
N PHE A 19 -3.72 9.43 -5.88
CA PHE A 19 -4.45 8.58 -4.94
C PHE A 19 -5.67 7.92 -5.60
N CYS A 20 -6.42 8.65 -6.44
CA CYS A 20 -7.53 8.07 -7.21
C CYS A 20 -7.05 6.97 -8.16
N ASN A 21 -5.92 7.18 -8.85
CA ASN A 21 -5.32 6.18 -9.73
C ASN A 21 -4.83 4.95 -8.94
N LEU A 22 -4.23 5.14 -7.77
CA LEU A 22 -3.82 4.05 -6.90
C LEU A 22 -5.00 3.20 -6.41
N ARG A 23 -6.09 3.83 -5.97
CA ARG A 23 -7.31 3.10 -5.54
C ARG A 23 -7.85 2.18 -6.64
N ILE A 24 -7.78 2.59 -7.91
CA ILE A 24 -8.21 1.75 -9.05
C ILE A 24 -7.33 0.50 -9.15
N VAL A 25 -6.01 0.66 -9.04
CA VAL A 25 -5.05 -0.45 -9.09
C VAL A 25 -5.25 -1.37 -7.89
N PHE A 26 -5.38 -0.84 -6.67
CA PHE A 26 -5.55 -1.67 -5.47
C PHE A 26 -6.86 -2.42 -5.46
N LYS A 27 -7.92 -1.82 -6.02
CA LYS A 27 -9.20 -2.50 -6.23
C LYS A 27 -9.06 -3.66 -7.23
N GLN A 28 -8.26 -3.50 -8.28
CA GLN A 28 -7.97 -4.57 -9.23
C GLN A 28 -7.17 -5.72 -8.59
N GLU A 29 -6.19 -5.40 -7.74
CA GLU A 29 -5.37 -6.39 -7.03
C GLU A 29 -6.08 -7.01 -5.81
N GLN A 30 -7.32 -6.60 -5.51
CA GLN A 30 -8.11 -7.00 -4.32
C GLN A 30 -7.42 -6.68 -2.98
N LYS A 31 -6.58 -5.63 -2.97
CA LYS A 31 -5.78 -5.18 -1.82
C LYS A 31 -6.14 -3.78 -1.33
N LEU A 32 -7.27 -3.23 -1.79
CA LEU A 32 -7.72 -1.90 -1.36
C LEU A 32 -7.89 -1.80 0.17
N TYR A 33 -8.28 -2.90 0.81
CA TYR A 33 -8.43 -3.01 2.25
C TYR A 33 -7.14 -2.65 3.01
N VAL A 34 -5.95 -2.86 2.41
CA VAL A 34 -4.64 -2.55 3.02
C VAL A 34 -4.47 -1.06 3.35
N ILE A 35 -5.13 -0.19 2.59
CA ILE A 35 -5.06 1.27 2.78
C ILE A 35 -6.32 1.87 3.39
N GLU A 36 -7.43 1.12 3.45
CA GLU A 36 -8.72 1.59 3.98
C GLU A 36 -9.01 1.04 5.39
N GLU A 37 -8.51 -0.15 5.70
CA GLU A 37 -8.72 -0.81 6.98
C GLU A 37 -7.53 -0.58 7.91
N PHE A 38 -7.83 -0.58 9.21
CA PHE A 38 -6.81 -0.43 10.24
C PHE A 38 -5.83 -1.61 10.19
N VAL A 39 -4.53 -1.35 10.36
CA VAL A 39 -3.51 -2.40 10.45
C VAL A 39 -3.94 -3.41 11.53
N PRO A 40 -4.10 -4.70 11.20
CA PRO A 40 -4.53 -5.69 12.18
C PRO A 40 -3.53 -5.74 13.33
N TYR A 41 -4.04 -5.79 14.56
CA TYR A 41 -3.19 -5.98 15.73
C TYR A 41 -2.44 -7.30 15.64
N GLU A 42 -1.19 -7.29 16.10
CA GLU A 42 -0.39 -8.52 16.16
C GLU A 42 -1.15 -9.61 16.94
N PRO A 43 -1.38 -10.78 16.33
CA PRO A 43 -2.17 -11.83 16.97
C PRO A 43 -1.46 -12.35 18.21
N THR A 44 -2.24 -12.61 19.27
CA THR A 44 -1.69 -13.15 20.52
C THR A 44 -1.03 -14.53 20.30
N PRO A 45 -0.10 -14.98 21.17
CA PRO A 45 0.52 -16.30 21.04
C PRO A 45 -0.49 -17.45 20.97
N ASN A 46 -1.65 -17.27 21.62
CA ASN A 46 -2.75 -18.25 21.70
C ASN A 46 -3.78 -18.09 20.57
N ALA A 47 -3.60 -17.13 19.65
CA ALA A 47 -4.49 -16.93 18.51
C ALA A 47 -4.54 -18.17 17.62
N SER A 48 -5.64 -18.31 16.89
CA SER A 48 -5.80 -19.44 15.98
C SER A 48 -4.77 -19.38 14.85
N ARG A 49 -4.51 -20.52 14.21
CA ARG A 49 -3.65 -20.54 13.02
C ARG A 49 -4.20 -19.62 11.92
N ALA A 50 -5.52 -19.63 11.71
CA ALA A 50 -6.18 -18.79 10.72
C ALA A 50 -5.93 -17.30 10.97
N ASP A 51 -5.95 -16.85 12.24
CA ASP A 51 -5.69 -15.45 12.57
C ASP A 51 -4.23 -15.06 12.31
N LYS A 52 -3.28 -15.96 12.60
CA LYS A 52 -1.86 -15.75 12.34
C LYS A 52 -1.56 -15.72 10.85
N ASP A 53 -2.13 -16.64 10.08
CA ASP A 53 -2.00 -16.69 8.62
C ASP A 53 -2.62 -15.44 7.97
N ALA A 54 -3.75 -14.96 8.49
CA ALA A 54 -4.39 -13.73 8.01
C ALA A 54 -3.54 -12.47 8.30
N TYR A 55 -2.89 -12.42 9.47
CA TYR A 55 -1.96 -11.34 9.82
C TYR A 55 -0.71 -11.35 8.93
N GLU A 56 -0.09 -12.50 8.71
CA GLU A 56 1.08 -12.63 7.83
C GLU A 56 0.75 -12.23 6.39
N LYS A 57 -0.40 -12.68 5.87
CA LYS A 57 -0.90 -12.24 4.55
C LYS A 57 -1.08 -10.73 4.48
N ASN A 58 -1.59 -10.11 5.55
CA ASN A 58 -1.76 -8.66 5.59
C ASN A 58 -0.42 -7.93 5.55
N LEU A 59 0.60 -8.42 6.28
CA LEU A 59 1.97 -7.90 6.20
C LEU A 59 2.53 -7.98 4.78
N ASP A 60 2.37 -9.12 4.11
CA ASP A 60 2.82 -9.31 2.72
C ASP A 60 2.10 -8.38 1.75
N ASP A 61 0.79 -8.22 1.92
CA ASP A 61 0.00 -7.30 1.09
C ASP A 61 0.37 -5.83 1.37
N MET A 62 0.69 -5.45 2.61
CA MET A 62 1.24 -4.12 2.95
C MET A 62 2.59 -3.87 2.26
N LEU A 63 3.49 -4.86 2.25
CA LEU A 63 4.79 -4.74 1.60
C LEU A 63 4.65 -4.56 0.08
N ASP A 64 3.80 -5.36 -0.56
CA ASP A 64 3.54 -5.28 -2.00
C ASP A 64 2.96 -3.91 -2.39
N ILE A 65 1.97 -3.44 -1.64
CA ILE A 65 1.35 -2.13 -1.87
C ILE A 65 2.34 -1.00 -1.61
N GLY A 66 3.13 -1.06 -0.54
CA GLY A 66 4.16 -0.06 -0.23
C GLY A 66 5.22 0.03 -1.33
N CYS A 67 5.68 -1.11 -1.86
CA CYS A 67 6.60 -1.14 -3.01
C CYS A 67 5.99 -0.50 -4.25
N LEU A 68 4.73 -0.80 -4.52
CA LEU A 68 4.00 -0.26 -5.66
C LEU A 68 3.83 1.25 -5.53
N MET A 69 3.42 1.75 -4.35
CA MET A 69 3.31 3.17 -4.05
C MET A 69 4.64 3.87 -4.24
N LEU A 70 5.74 3.36 -3.67
CA LEU A 70 7.07 3.93 -3.87
C LEU A 70 7.43 4.03 -5.35
N ALA A 71 7.19 2.99 -6.16
CA ALA A 71 7.46 3.01 -7.60
C ALA A 71 6.66 4.10 -8.36
N THR A 72 5.53 4.54 -7.80
CA THR A 72 4.66 5.59 -8.36
C THR A 72 5.02 7.00 -7.88
N ILE A 73 5.98 7.16 -6.98
CA ILE A 73 6.41 8.47 -6.44
C ILE A 73 7.62 8.98 -7.26
N THR A 74 7.80 10.29 -7.39
CA THR A 74 9.01 10.86 -8.02
C THR A 74 10.27 10.53 -7.20
N PRO A 75 11.46 10.39 -7.82
CA PRO A 75 12.69 10.06 -7.10
C PRO A 75 13.03 11.01 -5.95
N GLU A 76 12.64 12.29 -6.07
CA GLU A 76 12.84 13.31 -5.05
C GLU A 76 12.06 13.00 -3.77
N LEU A 77 10.79 12.63 -3.91
CA LEU A 77 9.90 12.31 -2.79
C LEU A 77 10.11 10.88 -2.28
N GLN A 78 10.48 9.93 -3.14
CA GLN A 78 10.76 8.53 -2.75
C GLN A 78 11.74 8.44 -1.57
N LYS A 79 12.76 9.30 -1.52
CA LYS A 79 13.75 9.31 -0.42
C LYS A 79 13.13 9.65 0.94
N GLN A 80 12.04 10.40 0.95
CA GLN A 80 11.31 10.79 2.16
C GLN A 80 10.37 9.67 2.64
N HIS A 81 9.90 8.83 1.72
CA HIS A 81 8.90 7.80 2.00
C HIS A 81 9.47 6.37 2.08
N LYS A 82 10.75 6.15 1.81
CA LYS A 82 11.35 4.81 1.67
C LYS A 82 11.20 3.87 2.89
N ASP A 83 11.05 4.43 4.08
CA ASP A 83 10.95 3.69 5.35
C ASP A 83 9.51 3.70 5.91
N MET A 84 8.55 4.28 5.18
CA MET A 84 7.14 4.34 5.57
C MET A 84 6.43 3.05 5.14
N ILE A 85 5.40 2.66 5.90
CA ILE A 85 4.47 1.62 5.45
C ILE A 85 3.43 2.23 4.49
N ALA A 86 2.76 1.39 3.71
CA ALA A 86 1.76 1.82 2.71
C ALA A 86 0.71 2.79 3.30
N TYR A 87 0.25 2.51 4.51
CA TYR A 87 -0.71 3.35 5.23
C TYR A 87 -0.18 4.77 5.51
N ASP A 88 1.07 4.89 5.92
CA ASP A 88 1.70 6.18 6.29
C ASP A 88 2.08 7.04 5.06
N MET A 89 1.98 6.48 3.84
CA MET A 89 2.26 7.21 2.61
C MET A 89 1.03 7.96 2.04
N ILE A 90 -0.14 7.84 2.69
CA ILE A 90 -1.42 8.48 2.30
C ILE A 90 -1.73 9.59 3.31
#